data_AF-A0A6I5KVM3-F1
#
_entry.id   AF-A0A6I5KVM3-F1
#
_cell.length_a   1.000
_cell.length_b   1.000
_cell.length_c   1.000
_cell.angle_alpha   90.00
_cell.angle_beta   90.00
_cell.angle_gamma   90.00
#
_symmetry.space_group_name_H-M   'P 1'
#
loop_
_entity.id
_entity.type
_entity.pdbx_description
1 polymer ?
#
loop_
_entity_poly.entity_id
_entity_poly.type
_entity_poly.pdbx_seq_one_letter_code
_entity_poly.pdbx_strand_id
1 'polypeptide(L)'
;MDIKLINMLIELKKSPLNSQVDHIELLYQLYWEYSEGNQKLKPLVSYFVHGIDDLPSLKQRPFWNKAKFEEIRKPLIESHSKLIEIVDSILRSL
;
A
#
# COMPACT_ATOMS: atom_id res chain seq x y z
N MET A 1 -13.13 -9.60 -10.31
CA MET A 1 -12.50 -8.43 -9.66
C MET A 1 -12.48 -7.32 -10.68
N ASP A 2 -12.83 -6.10 -10.29
CA ASP A 2 -12.91 -4.96 -11.23
C ASP A 2 -11.51 -4.53 -11.72
N ILE A 3 -11.41 -4.05 -12.96
CA ILE A 3 -10.18 -3.51 -13.58
C ILE A 3 -9.54 -2.42 -12.72
N LYS A 4 -10.35 -1.57 -12.07
CA LYS A 4 -9.87 -0.54 -11.13
C LYS A 4 -9.06 -1.15 -10.00
N LEU A 5 -9.52 -2.26 -9.44
CA LEU A 5 -8.87 -2.93 -8.32
C LEU A 5 -7.55 -3.59 -8.76
N ILE A 6 -7.54 -4.20 -9.94
CA ILE A 6 -6.32 -4.72 -10.56
C ILE A 6 -5.29 -3.61 -10.78
N ASN A 7 -5.71 -2.45 -11.28
CA ASN A 7 -4.82 -1.30 -11.48
C ASN A 7 -4.23 -0.80 -10.15
N MET A 8 -5.03 -0.70 -9.08
CA MET A 8 -4.53 -0.33 -7.76
C MET A 8 -3.46 -1.32 -7.25
N LEU A 9 -3.68 -2.62 -7.44
CA LEU A 9 -2.71 -3.65 -7.08
C LEU A 9 -1.39 -3.50 -7.87
N ILE A 10 -1.46 -3.24 -9.18
CA ILE A 10 -0.28 -3.00 -10.01
C ILE A 10 0.50 -1.76 -9.55
N GLU A 11 -0.20 -0.68 -9.20
CA GLU A 11 0.42 0.56 -8.73
C GLU A 11 1.23 0.36 -7.43
N LEU A 12 0.77 -0.51 -6.53
CA LEU A 12 1.50 -0.84 -5.29
C LEU A 12 2.90 -1.44 -5.54
N LYS A 13 3.12 -2.03 -6.71
CA LYS A 13 4.43 -2.60 -7.10
C LYS A 13 5.46 -1.53 -7.45
N LYS A 14 5.04 -0.28 -7.70
CA LYS A 14 5.98 0.82 -7.97
C LYS A 14 6.80 1.16 -6.74
N SER A 15 8.03 1.61 -6.95
CA SER A 15 8.96 1.94 -5.88
C SER A 15 8.41 3.04 -4.95
N PRO A 16 8.40 2.83 -3.62
CA PRO A 16 7.98 3.86 -2.65
C PRO A 16 8.94 5.05 -2.58
N LEU A 17 10.17 4.91 -3.10
CA LEU A 17 11.18 5.97 -3.12
C LEU A 17 10.85 7.09 -4.10
N ASN A 18 10.19 6.77 -5.22
CA ASN A 18 10.00 7.71 -6.31
C ASN A 18 8.88 8.74 -6.06
N SER A 19 8.16 8.65 -4.94
CA SER A 19 7.05 9.53 -4.55
C SER A 19 5.94 9.70 -5.61
N GLN A 20 5.86 8.80 -6.60
CA GLN A 20 4.86 8.85 -7.67
C GLN A 20 3.54 8.18 -7.26
N VAL A 21 3.61 7.26 -6.31
CA VAL A 21 2.46 6.49 -5.81
C VAL A 21 2.34 6.71 -4.32
N ASP A 22 1.13 7.05 -3.87
CA ASP A 22 0.80 7.13 -2.46
C ASP A 22 0.34 5.76 -1.96
N HIS A 23 1.31 4.90 -1.63
CA HIS A 23 1.03 3.52 -1.20
C HIS A 23 0.10 3.45 0.00
N ILE A 24 0.19 4.42 0.94
CA ILE A 24 -0.64 4.43 2.15
C ILE A 24 -2.10 4.68 1.76
N GLU A 25 -2.35 5.67 0.91
CA GLU A 25 -3.70 5.96 0.40
C GLU A 25 -4.26 4.77 -0.39
N LEU A 26 -3.46 4.14 -1.26
CA LEU A 26 -3.90 2.96 -2.02
C LEU A 26 -4.24 1.78 -1.11
N LEU A 27 -3.41 1.50 -0.11
CA LEU A 27 -3.66 0.43 0.85
C LEU A 27 -4.93 0.70 1.67
N TYR A 28 -5.18 1.95 2.05
CA TYR A 28 -6.41 2.37 2.70
C TYR A 28 -7.65 2.16 1.82
N GLN A 29 -7.57 2.49 0.53
CA GLN A 29 -8.67 2.23 -0.42
C GLN A 29 -8.93 0.73 -0.59
N LEU A 30 -7.87 -0.09 -0.68
CA LEU A 30 -7.99 -1.55 -0.78
C LEU A 30 -8.51 -2.18 0.51
N TYR A 31 -8.24 -1.58 1.66
CA TYR A 31 -8.87 -1.95 2.93
C TYR A 31 -10.39 -1.73 2.91
N TRP A 32 -10.86 -0.63 2.34
CA TRP A 32 -12.29 -0.40 2.15
C TRP A 32 -12.90 -1.42 1.19
N GLU A 33 -12.26 -1.69 0.05
CA GLU A 33 -12.72 -2.73 -0.89
C GLU A 33 -12.83 -4.10 -0.22
N TYR A 34 -11.89 -4.45 0.69
CA TYR A 34 -11.96 -5.66 1.49
C TYR A 34 -13.18 -5.65 2.44
N SER A 35 -13.40 -4.53 3.13
CA SER A 35 -14.51 -4.34 4.08
C SER A 35 -15.87 -4.43 3.41
N GLU A 36 -15.96 -4.01 2.15
CA GLU A 36 -17.15 -4.15 1.28
C GLU A 36 -17.33 -5.57 0.69
N GLY A 37 -16.43 -6.51 1.02
CA GLY A 37 -16.61 -7.94 0.72
C GLY A 37 -15.56 -8.56 -0.22
N ASN A 38 -14.55 -7.82 -0.68
CA ASN A 38 -13.47 -8.38 -1.51
C ASN A 38 -12.47 -9.20 -0.67
N GLN A 39 -12.88 -10.37 -0.18
CA GLN A 39 -12.10 -11.22 0.73
C GLN A 39 -10.73 -11.65 0.18
N LYS A 40 -10.52 -11.64 -1.15
CA LYS A 40 -9.22 -11.91 -1.78
C LYS A 40 -8.12 -10.95 -1.30
N LEU A 41 -8.49 -9.76 -0.81
CA LEU A 41 -7.56 -8.76 -0.30
C LEU A 41 -7.11 -8.99 1.14
N LYS A 42 -7.61 -10.03 1.83
CA LYS A 42 -7.26 -10.32 3.22
C LYS A 42 -5.75 -10.31 3.50
N PRO A 43 -4.87 -10.95 2.70
CA PRO A 43 -3.43 -10.92 2.96
C PRO A 43 -2.84 -9.50 2.86
N LEU A 44 -3.36 -8.68 1.96
CA LEU A 44 -2.94 -7.29 1.77
C LEU A 44 -3.39 -6.40 2.93
N VAL A 45 -4.63 -6.58 3.39
CA VAL A 45 -5.14 -5.89 4.57
C VAL A 45 -4.34 -6.25 5.81
N SER A 46 -4.04 -7.53 6.02
CA SER A 46 -3.15 -7.96 7.09
C SER A 46 -1.77 -7.32 7.02
N TYR A 47 -1.22 -7.10 5.82
CA TYR A 47 0.03 -6.34 5.68
C TYR A 47 -0.14 -4.88 6.10
N PHE A 48 -1.23 -4.24 5.70
CA PHE A 48 -1.50 -2.83 5.98
C PHE A 48 -1.68 -2.54 7.48
N VAL A 49 -2.56 -3.28 8.15
CA VAL A 49 -2.93 -3.04 9.57
C VAL A 49 -1.87 -3.49 10.58
N HIS A 50 -0.76 -4.07 10.13
CA HIS A 50 0.39 -4.41 10.98
C HIS A 50 1.43 -3.27 10.98
N GLY A 51 0.97 -2.04 11.19
CA GLY A 51 1.84 -0.88 11.41
C GLY A 51 2.26 -0.12 10.15
N ILE A 52 1.63 -0.40 8.99
CA ILE A 52 1.77 0.44 7.79
C ILE A 52 0.68 1.51 7.76
N ASP A 53 -0.46 1.26 8.38
CA ASP A 53 -1.61 2.15 8.51
C ASP A 53 -1.34 3.42 9.32
N ASP A 54 -0.39 3.38 10.24
CA ASP A 54 0.06 4.56 11.01
C ASP A 54 1.02 5.47 10.22
N LEU A 55 1.49 5.06 9.04
CA LEU A 55 2.48 5.81 8.28
C LEU A 55 1.84 7.00 7.54
N PRO A 56 2.55 8.14 7.41
CA PRO A 56 2.00 9.28 6.72
C PRO A 56 1.94 9.04 5.20
N SER A 57 0.84 9.48 4.59
CA SER A 57 0.63 9.46 3.15
C SER A 57 1.48 10.52 2.45
N LEU A 58 1.67 10.40 1.13
CA LEU A 58 2.39 11.41 0.35
C LEU A 58 1.71 12.78 0.40
N LYS A 59 0.37 12.82 0.47
CA LYS A 59 -0.39 14.08 0.64
C LYS A 59 -0.02 14.81 1.93
N GLN A 60 0.40 14.07 2.96
CA GLN A 60 0.80 14.66 4.24
C GLN A 60 2.23 15.21 4.20
N ARG A 61 3.08 14.81 3.23
CA ARG A 61 4.48 15.24 3.12
C ARG A 61 4.73 16.74 3.33
N PRO A 62 3.92 17.68 2.80
CA PRO A 62 4.14 19.13 2.98
C PRO A 62 4.04 19.60 4.44
N PHE A 63 3.37 18.85 5.31
CA PHE A 63 3.19 19.20 6.72
C PHE A 63 4.28 18.63 7.63
N TRP A 64 5.27 17.93 7.04
CA TRP A 64 6.32 17.25 7.77
C TRP A 64 7.69 17.83 7.42
N ASN A 65 8.62 17.74 8.38
CA ASN A 65 10.03 17.85 8.05
C ASN A 65 10.41 16.70 7.09
N LYS A 66 11.09 17.03 5.98
CA LYS A 66 11.44 16.07 4.93
C LYS A 66 12.19 14.85 5.46
N ALA A 67 13.22 15.05 6.29
CA ALA A 67 14.02 13.95 6.82
C ALA A 67 13.18 13.06 7.75
N LYS A 68 12.37 13.67 8.61
CA LYS A 68 11.46 12.94 9.51
C LYS A 68 10.40 12.14 8.74
N PHE A 69 9.87 12.69 7.65
CA PHE A 69 8.92 12.00 6.77
C PHE A 69 9.54 10.76 6.13
N GLU A 70 10.77 10.89 5.61
CA GLU A 70 11.51 9.78 5.00
C GLU A 70 11.87 8.70 6.02
N GLU A 71 12.30 9.10 7.22
CA GLU A 71 12.59 8.20 8.34
C GLU A 71 11.35 7.38 8.76
N ILE A 72 10.20 8.05 8.98
CA ILE A 72 8.98 7.37 9.42
C ILE A 72 8.48 6.38 8.37
N ARG A 73 8.65 6.68 7.08
CA ARG A 73 8.23 5.78 5.98
C ARG A 73 9.26 4.69 5.66
N LYS A 74 10.38 4.62 6.37
CA LYS A 74 11.40 3.57 6.19
C LYS A 74 10.84 2.14 6.29
N PRO A 75 9.92 1.81 7.21
CA PRO A 75 9.32 0.47 7.28
C PRO A 75 8.63 0.07 5.98
N LEU A 76 7.88 0.98 5.35
CA LEU A 76 7.23 0.72 4.05
C LEU A 76 8.26 0.40 2.95
N ILE A 77 9.40 1.09 2.96
CA ILE A 77 10.48 0.86 1.99
C ILE A 77 11.12 -0.51 2.23
N GLU A 78 11.43 -0.83 3.48
CA GLU A 78 12.08 -2.07 3.89
C GLU A 78 11.18 -3.30 3.68
N SER A 79 9.87 -3.15 3.84
CA SER A 79 8.89 -4.22 3.63
C SER A 79 8.28 -4.26 2.22
N HIS A 80 8.73 -3.41 1.30
CA HIS A 80 8.11 -3.27 -0.03
C HIS A 80 8.18 -4.56 -0.87
N SER A 81 9.26 -5.33 -0.76
CA SER A 81 9.37 -6.63 -1.43
C SER A 81 8.25 -7.60 -1.01
N LYS A 82 7.92 -7.63 0.28
CA LYS A 82 6.81 -8.44 0.82
C LYS A 82 5.45 -7.96 0.31
N LEU A 83 5.26 -6.65 0.17
CA LEU A 83 4.06 -6.09 -0.45
C LEU A 83 3.90 -6.60 -1.89
N ILE A 84 4.98 -6.61 -2.67
CA ILE A 84 4.98 -7.13 -4.05
C ILE A 84 4.60 -8.62 -4.07
N GLU A 85 5.19 -9.44 -3.20
CA GLU A 85 4.87 -10.87 -3.11
C GLU A 85 3.37 -11.12 -2.84
N ILE A 86 2.79 -10.35 -1.90
CA ILE A 86 1.37 -10.43 -1.58
C ILE A 86 0.51 -10.04 -2.79
N VAL A 87 0.85 -8.93 -3.44
CA VAL A 87 0.16 -8.45 -4.65
C VAL A 87 0.20 -9.50 -5.75
N ASP A 88 1.37 -10.08 -6.02
CA ASP A 88 1.54 -11.10 -7.06
C ASP A 88 0.76 -12.38 -6.74
N SER A 89 0.71 -12.78 -5.46
CA SER A 89 -0.13 -13.90 -5.01
C SER A 89 -1.61 -13.64 -5.27
N ILE A 90 -2.09 -12.43 -4.98
CA ILE A 90 -3.50 -12.05 -5.23
C ILE A 90 -3.78 -12.09 -6.73
N LEU A 91 -2.94 -11.45 -7.55
CA LEU A 91 -3.13 -11.38 -9.01
C LEU A 91 -3.10 -12.75 -9.69
N ARG A 92 -2.29 -13.70 -9.20
CA ARG A 92 -2.27 -15.09 -9.71
C ARG A 92 -3.51 -15.89 -9.35
N SER A 93 -4.27 -15.47 -8.33
CA SER A 93 -5.50 -16.12 -7.86
C SER A 93 -6.79 -15.55 -8.48
N LEU A 94 -6.64 -14.64 -9.44
CA LEU A 94 -7.75 -14.06 -10.21
C LEU A 94 -8.16 -14.98 -11.34
#